data_AF-A0A940AC63-F1
#
_entry.id   AF-A0A940AC63-F1
#
_cell.length_a   1.000
_cell.length_b   1.000
_cell.length_c   1.000
_cell.angle_alpha   90.00
_cell.angle_beta   90.00
_cell.angle_gamma   90.00
#
_symmetry.space_group_name_H-M   'P 1'
#
loop_
_entity.id
_entity.type
_entity.pdbx_description
1 polymer ?
#
loop_
_entity_poly.entity_id
_entity_poly.type
_entity_poly.pdbx_seq_one_letter_code
_entity_poly.pdbx_strand_id
1 'polypeptide(L)'
;DSKELDEESLHIRHLLMTKLSDVGLSVRAFNCLKAADIDTFADLVSYSRSELMRFRNFGRKSLNEIDVLVEQNHLSFGMDVTKYNIEPKKKNV
;
A
#
# COMPACT_ATOMS: atom_id res chain seq x y z
N ASP A 1 -6.30 -15.62 -23.98
CA ASP A 1 -5.99 -15.92 -22.57
C ASP A 1 -6.49 -14.81 -21.66
N SER A 2 -7.78 -14.84 -21.37
CA SER A 2 -8.38 -14.02 -20.32
C SER A 2 -7.94 -14.64 -19.00
N LYS A 3 -7.00 -14.02 -18.28
CA LYS A 3 -6.69 -14.45 -16.90
C LYS A 3 -7.92 -14.12 -16.05
N GLU A 4 -8.85 -15.06 -15.93
CA GLU A 4 -9.87 -15.00 -14.89
C GLU A 4 -9.14 -15.06 -13.55
N LEU A 5 -9.27 -14.00 -12.78
CA LEU A 5 -8.82 -13.98 -11.39
C LEU A 5 -9.76 -14.88 -10.58
N ASP A 6 -9.20 -15.74 -9.76
CA ASP A 6 -10.01 -16.48 -8.78
C ASP A 6 -10.66 -15.52 -7.76
N GLU A 7 -11.66 -16.01 -7.04
CA GLU A 7 -12.42 -15.22 -6.05
C GLU A 7 -11.51 -14.59 -4.99
N GLU A 8 -10.45 -15.29 -4.58
CA GLU A 8 -9.45 -14.78 -3.62
C GLU A 8 -8.68 -13.59 -4.21
N SER A 9 -8.24 -13.70 -5.46
CA SER A 9 -7.53 -12.65 -6.18
C SER A 9 -8.43 -11.44 -6.44
N LEU A 10 -9.73 -11.64 -6.70
CA LEU A 10 -10.70 -10.55 -6.81
C LEU A 10 -10.89 -9.83 -5.48
N HIS A 11 -10.93 -10.57 -4.37
CA HIS A 11 -11.01 -9.99 -3.03
C HIS A 11 -9.77 -9.15 -2.71
N ILE A 12 -8.57 -9.70 -2.93
CA ILE A 12 -7.31 -8.97 -2.73
C ILE A 12 -7.25 -7.75 -3.63
N ARG A 13 -7.66 -7.86 -4.89
CA ARG A 13 -7.73 -6.72 -5.82
C ARG A 13 -8.63 -5.61 -5.28
N HIS A 14 -9.79 -5.93 -4.74
CA HIS A 14 -10.68 -4.94 -4.15
C HIS A 14 -10.01 -4.21 -2.98
N LEU A 15 -9.39 -4.97 -2.08
CA LEU A 15 -8.64 -4.43 -0.95
C LEU A 15 -7.47 -3.53 -1.39
N LEU A 16 -6.70 -3.95 -2.40
CA LEU A 16 -5.59 -3.17 -2.94
C LEU A 16 -6.05 -1.84 -3.56
N MET A 17 -7.27 -1.78 -4.11
CA MET A 17 -7.86 -0.55 -4.66
C MET A 17 -8.43 0.39 -3.58
N THR A 18 -8.55 -0.04 -2.34
CA THR A 18 -9.05 0.78 -1.23
C THR A 18 -8.11 1.96 -0.96
N LYS A 19 -8.69 3.14 -0.76
CA LYS A 19 -7.96 4.37 -0.48
C LYS A 19 -7.51 4.41 0.98
N LEU A 20 -6.29 4.87 1.20
CA LEU A 20 -5.69 5.07 2.52
C LEU A 20 -6.42 6.14 3.36
N SER A 21 -7.18 7.03 2.71
CA SER A 21 -8.04 8.01 3.39
C SER A 21 -9.13 7.36 4.26
N ASP A 22 -9.54 6.14 3.92
CA ASP A 22 -10.72 5.49 4.49
C ASP A 22 -10.33 4.52 5.62
N VAL A 23 -9.03 4.38 5.89
CA VAL A 23 -8.46 3.31 6.73
C VAL A 23 -8.06 3.80 8.13
N GLY A 24 -8.33 5.07 8.45
CA GLY A 24 -8.15 5.59 9.81
C GLY A 24 -6.69 5.76 10.25
N LEU A 25 -5.75 5.97 9.32
CA LEU A 25 -4.36 6.29 9.63
C LEU A 25 -4.26 7.61 10.41
N SER A 26 -3.23 7.71 11.26
CA SER A 26 -2.86 8.97 11.88
C SER A 26 -2.58 10.03 10.82
N VAL A 27 -2.97 11.28 11.10
CA VAL A 27 -2.75 12.42 10.21
C VAL A 27 -1.30 12.51 9.73
N ARG A 28 -0.34 12.16 10.61
CA ARG A 28 1.08 12.14 10.25
C ARG A 28 1.42 11.04 9.24
N ALA A 29 1.00 9.80 9.49
CA ALA A 29 1.25 8.70 8.56
C ALA A 29 0.60 8.97 7.20
N PHE A 30 -0.67 9.36 7.20
CA PHE A 30 -1.40 9.71 5.99
C PHE A 30 -0.71 10.83 5.20
N ASN A 31 -0.31 11.93 5.86
CA ASN A 31 0.35 13.04 5.17
C ASN A 31 1.72 12.67 4.61
N CYS A 32 2.47 11.76 5.26
CA CYS A 32 3.76 11.31 4.71
C CYS A 32 3.55 10.45 3.44
N LEU A 33 2.53 9.59 3.44
CA LEU A 33 2.18 8.77 2.28
C LEU A 33 1.63 9.62 1.15
N LYS A 34 0.75 10.56 1.46
CA LYS A 34 0.16 11.49 0.48
C LYS A 34 1.22 12.36 -0.19
N ALA A 35 2.24 12.80 0.56
CA ALA A 35 3.36 13.55 0.01
C ALA A 35 4.27 12.72 -0.92
N ALA A 36 4.17 11.39 -0.88
CA ALA A 36 4.85 10.46 -1.77
C ALA A 36 3.91 9.92 -2.88
N ASP A 37 2.76 10.57 -3.11
CA ASP A 37 1.71 10.15 -4.06
C ASP A 37 1.16 8.73 -3.83
N ILE A 38 1.21 8.26 -2.58
CA ILE A 38 0.65 6.98 -2.14
C ILE A 38 -0.77 7.21 -1.66
N ASP A 39 -1.76 6.71 -2.41
CA ASP A 39 -3.18 6.93 -2.15
C ASP A 39 -3.94 5.66 -1.81
N THR A 40 -3.49 4.51 -2.30
CA THR A 40 -4.17 3.21 -2.13
C THR A 40 -3.28 2.18 -1.43
N PHE A 41 -3.87 1.07 -1.01
CA PHE A 41 -3.10 -0.08 -0.56
C PHE A 41 -2.15 -0.59 -1.64
N ALA A 42 -2.57 -0.65 -2.90
CA ALA A 42 -1.72 -1.07 -4.02
C ALA A 42 -0.45 -0.22 -4.12
N ASP A 43 -0.60 1.10 -3.99
CA ASP A 43 0.53 2.01 -3.98
C ASP A 43 1.45 1.69 -2.80
N LEU A 44 0.89 1.57 -1.60
CA LEU A 44 1.63 1.34 -0.36
C LEU A 44 2.42 0.03 -0.37
N VAL A 45 1.78 -1.08 -0.70
CA VAL A 45 2.39 -2.42 -0.63
C VAL A 45 3.40 -2.66 -1.73
N SER A 46 3.40 -1.84 -2.80
CA SER A 46 4.43 -1.88 -3.84
C SER A 46 5.80 -1.37 -3.33
N TYR A 47 5.82 -0.62 -2.23
CA TYR A 47 7.05 -0.20 -1.56
C TYR A 47 7.49 -1.24 -0.53
N SER A 48 8.80 -1.34 -0.35
CA SER A 48 9.41 -2.03 0.78
C SER A 48 9.47 -1.13 2.01
N ARG A 49 9.53 -1.73 3.21
CA ARG A 49 9.72 -1.00 4.47
C ARG A 49 10.94 -0.07 4.43
N SER A 50 12.02 -0.51 3.80
CA SER A 50 13.25 0.27 3.64
C SER A 50 13.06 1.51 2.76
N GLU A 51 12.21 1.44 1.73
CA GLU A 51 11.86 2.60 0.91
C GLU A 51 10.98 3.59 1.67
N LEU A 52 9.98 3.10 2.43
CA LEU A 52 9.11 3.97 3.26
C LEU A 52 9.92 4.77 4.29
N MET A 53 10.95 4.16 4.88
CA MET A 53 11.85 4.83 5.82
C MET A 53 12.68 5.96 5.20
N ARG A 54 12.78 6.05 3.86
CA ARG A 54 13.46 7.15 3.17
C ARG A 54 12.55 8.37 2.97
N PHE A 55 11.24 8.22 3.17
CA PHE A 55 10.32 9.35 3.01
C PHE A 55 10.57 10.44 4.05
N ARG A 56 10.54 11.67 3.58
CA ARG A 56 10.77 12.84 4.44
C ARG A 56 9.71 12.88 5.54
N ASN A 57 10.15 13.05 6.79
CA ASN A 57 9.32 13.08 7.99
C ASN A 57 8.66 11.74 8.39
N PHE A 58 8.99 10.65 7.69
CA PHE A 58 8.57 9.30 8.04
C PHE A 58 9.37 8.80 9.24
N GLY A 59 8.68 8.31 10.27
CA GLY A 59 9.30 7.92 11.54
C GLY A 59 8.86 6.53 12.00
N ARG A 60 9.58 5.96 12.97
CA ARG A 60 9.32 4.62 13.53
C ARG A 60 7.85 4.38 13.91
N LYS A 61 7.17 5.40 14.49
CA LYS A 61 5.76 5.28 14.87
C LYS A 61 4.83 5.15 13.65
N SER A 62 5.06 5.95 12.61
CA SER A 62 4.32 5.86 11.35
C SER A 62 4.60 4.54 10.64
N LEU A 63 5.86 4.06 10.64
CA LEU A 63 6.18 2.75 10.08
C LEU A 63 5.41 1.63 10.79
N ASN A 64 5.43 1.62 12.13
CA ASN A 64 4.73 0.60 12.91
C ASN A 64 3.21 0.62 12.68
N GLU A 65 2.61 1.79 12.54
CA GLU A 65 1.19 1.93 12.21
C GLU A 65 0.85 1.33 10.84
N ILE A 66 1.71 1.57 9.84
CA ILE A 66 1.55 0.96 8.52
C ILE A 66 1.81 -0.55 8.56
N ASP A 67 2.82 -1.02 9.28
CA ASP A 67 3.11 -2.45 9.43
C ASP A 67 1.90 -3.18 9.99
N VAL A 68 1.33 -2.69 11.10
CA VAL A 68 0.12 -3.25 11.70
C VAL A 68 -1.04 -3.22 10.71
N LEU A 69 -1.21 -2.13 9.97
CA LEU A 69 -2.29 -2.02 8.98
C LEU A 69 -2.15 -3.05 7.85
N VAL A 70 -0.95 -3.20 7.30
CA VAL A 70 -0.67 -4.16 6.23
C VAL A 70 -0.87 -5.60 6.72
N GLU A 71 -0.41 -5.91 7.94
CA GLU A 71 -0.59 -7.23 8.55
C GLU A 71 -2.07 -7.56 8.86
N GLN A 72 -2.84 -6.58 9.37
CA GLN A 72 -4.28 -6.74 9.65
C GLN A 72 -5.11 -7.05 8.41
N ASN A 73 -4.64 -6.61 7.25
CA ASN A 73 -5.29 -6.84 5.96
C ASN A 73 -4.68 -8.04 5.21
N HIS A 74 -3.84 -8.84 5.86
CA HIS A 74 -3.14 -10.01 5.28
C HIS A 74 -2.33 -9.67 4.03
N LEU A 75 -1.82 -8.44 3.93
CA LEU A 75 -0.97 -7.97 2.85
C LEU A 75 0.50 -8.06 3.25
N SER A 76 1.39 -7.77 2.30
CA SER A 76 2.84 -7.75 2.53
C SER A 76 3.50 -6.63 1.74
N PHE A 77 4.58 -6.07 2.26
CA PHE A 77 5.38 -5.08 1.53
C PHE A 77 6.18 -5.72 0.39
N GLY A 78 6.40 -4.96 -0.67
CA GLY A 78 7.01 -5.45 -1.91
C GLY A 78 6.12 -6.38 -2.72
N MET A 79 4.79 -6.31 -2.53
CA MET A 79 3.84 -7.09 -3.32
C MET A 79 3.86 -6.66 -4.80
N ASP A 80 3.82 -7.66 -5.68
CA ASP A 80 3.63 -7.45 -7.11
C ASP A 80 2.13 -7.30 -7.42
N VAL A 81 1.67 -6.06 -7.47
CA VAL A 81 0.25 -5.72 -7.70
C VAL A 81 -0.21 -6.00 -9.13
N THR A 82 0.71 -6.20 -10.08
CA THR A 82 0.36 -6.49 -11.50
C THR A 82 -0.39 -7.81 -11.65
N LYS A 83 -0.16 -8.75 -10.71
CA LYS A 83 -0.88 -10.03 -10.61
C LYS A 83 -2.39 -9.86 -10.43
N TYR A 84 -2.80 -8.74 -9.85
CA TYR A 84 -4.19 -8.40 -9.58
C TYR A 84 -4.77 -7.43 -10.63
N ASN A 85 -4.12 -7.30 -11.79
CA ASN A 85 -4.54 -6.41 -12.87
C ASN A 85 -4.59 -4.93 -12.41
N ILE A 86 -3.61 -4.53 -11.61
CA ILE A 86 -3.39 -3.17 -11.11
C ILE A 86 -2.09 -2.64 -11.72
N GLU A 87 -2.14 -1.44 -12.28
CA GLU A 87 -0.94 -0.76 -12.78
C GLU A 87 -0.18 -0.10 -11.63
N PRO A 88 1.08 -0.49 -11.37
CA PRO A 88 1.87 0.13 -10.31
C PRO A 88 2.21 1.57 -10.70
N LYS A 89 2.04 2.51 -9.76
CA LYS A 89 2.54 3.87 -9.93
C LYS A 89 4.06 3.87 -10.03
N LYS A 90 4.61 4.79 -10.85
CA LYS A 90 6.05 5.07 -10.83
C LYS A 90 6.44 5.56 -9.44
N LYS A 91 7.46 4.92 -8.86
CA LYS A 91 7.99 5.31 -7.56
C LYS A 91 8.73 6.64 -7.68
N ASN A 92 8.29 7.64 -6.93
CA ASN A 92 8.96 8.93 -6.80
C ASN A 92 9.88 8.83 -5.57
N VAL A 93 11.11 8.35 -5.75
CA VAL A 93 12.12 8.26 -4.67
C VAL A 93 13.12 9.40 -4.79
#